data_AF-A0AAX1UCA4-F1
#
_entry.id   AF-A0AAX1UCA4-F1
#
_cell.length_a   1.000
_cell.length_b   1.000
_cell.length_c   1.000
_cell.angle_alpha   90.00
_cell.angle_beta   90.00
_cell.angle_gamma   90.00
#
_symmetry.space_group_name_H-M   'P 1'
#
loop_
_entity.id
_entity.type
_entity.pdbx_description
1 polymer ?
#
loop_
_entity_poly.entity_id
_entity_poly.type
_entity_poly.pdbx_seq_one_letter_code
_entity_poly.pdbx_strand_id
1 'polypeptide(L)'
;MKTLRKIVNVVSWIIIVMIGCMMLYKWNEIGQQVKAHSNLTGGFSMGDKSILVAIFMMEIIVNIIFTKGYDLPITKQLRQNNASILPDIINLFLQITALLVLSAFVLAAI
;
A
#
# COMPACT_ATOMS: atom_id res chain seq x y z
N MET A 1 -21.62 1.93 -1.25
CA MET A 1 -20.40 1.29 -0.69
C MET A 1 -19.91 0.07 -1.45
N LYS A 2 -20.74 -0.93 -1.77
CA LYS A 2 -20.29 -2.17 -2.47
C LYS A 2 -19.63 -1.90 -3.83
N THR A 3 -20.28 -1.10 -4.70
CA THR A 3 -19.74 -0.76 -6.03
C THR A 3 -18.41 0.00 -5.93
N LEU A 4 -18.37 1.03 -5.07
CA LEU A 4 -17.16 1.82 -4.83
C LEU A 4 -16.00 0.94 -4.35
N ARG A 5 -16.24 0.06 -3.37
CA ARG A 5 -15.22 -0.88 -2.87
C ARG A 5 -14.71 -1.82 -3.96
N LYS A 6 -15.60 -2.31 -4.83
CA LYS A 6 -15.20 -3.14 -5.98
C LYS A 6 -14.29 -2.38 -6.94
N ILE A 7 -14.63 -1.12 -7.26
CA ILE A 7 -13.81 -0.26 -8.11
C ILE A 7 -12.44 -0.04 -7.49
N VAL A 8 -12.39 0.36 -6.21
CA VAL A 8 -11.13 0.59 -5.50
C VAL A 8 -10.26 -0.65 -5.52
N ASN A 9 -10.82 -1.82 -5.18
CA ASN A 9 -10.06 -3.08 -5.20
C ASN A 9 -9.46 -3.36 -6.59
N VAL A 10 -10.24 -3.23 -7.66
CA VAL A 10 -9.75 -3.46 -9.03
C VAL A 10 -8.64 -2.47 -9.38
N VAL A 11 -8.84 -1.18 -9.10
CA VAL A 11 -7.85 -0.14 -9.39
C VAL A 11 -6.57 -0.36 -8.58
N SER A 12 -6.66 -0.72 -7.30
CA SER A 12 -5.49 -1.03 -6.47
C SER A 12 -4.68 -2.19 -7.05
N TRP A 13 -5.34 -3.26 -7.52
CA TRP A 13 -4.64 -4.37 -8.17
C TRP A 13 -3.96 -3.97 -9.49
N ILE A 14 -4.62 -3.13 -10.30
CA ILE A 14 -4.01 -2.60 -11.54
C ILE A 14 -2.74 -1.81 -11.20
N ILE A 15 -2.78 -0.94 -10.18
CA ILE A 15 -1.63 -0.15 -9.74
C ILE A 15 -0.48 -1.06 -9.29
N ILE A 16 -0.75 -2.05 -8.44
CA ILE A 16 0.26 -3.00 -7.95
C ILE A 16 0.91 -3.76 -9.12
N VAL A 17 0.12 -4.26 -10.07
CA VAL A 17 0.66 -4.98 -11.24
C VAL A 17 1.55 -4.06 -12.07
N MET A 18 1.11 -2.82 -12.35
CA MET A 18 1.91 -1.86 -13.12
C MET A 18 3.23 -1.55 -12.43
N ILE A 19 3.21 -1.28 -11.13
CA ILE A 19 4.41 -0.98 -10.34
C ILE A 19 5.36 -2.18 -10.32
N GLY A 20 4.83 -3.39 -10.10
CA GLY A 20 5.63 -4.63 -10.15
C GLY A 20 6.29 -4.83 -11.52
N CYS A 21 5.56 -4.63 -12.61
CA CYS A 21 6.12 -4.71 -13.96
C CYS A 21 7.21 -3.65 -14.20
N MET A 22 6.99 -2.40 -13.77
CA MET A 22 7.99 -1.33 -13.88
C MET A 22 9.25 -1.63 -13.07
N MET A 23 9.09 -2.13 -11.84
CA MET A 23 10.21 -2.51 -10.97
C MET A 23 11.07 -3.61 -11.60
N LEU A 24 10.44 -4.62 -12.19
CA LEU A 24 11.15 -5.71 -12.88
C LEU A 24 11.83 -5.22 -14.17
N TYR A 25 11.15 -4.37 -14.94
CA TYR A 25 11.68 -3.80 -16.18
C TYR A 25 12.94 -2.97 -15.93
N LYS A 26 12.91 -2.12 -14.89
CA LYS A 26 14.04 -1.25 -14.52
C LYS A 26 15.04 -1.89 -13.55
N TRP A 27 14.89 -3.17 -13.20
CA TRP A 27 15.65 -3.78 -12.10
C TRP A 27 17.18 -3.61 -12.18
N ASN A 28 17.72 -3.60 -13.41
CA ASN A 28 19.15 -3.43 -13.66
C ASN A 28 19.61 -1.97 -13.66
N GLU A 29 18.69 -1.02 -13.80
CA GLU A 29 18.93 0.43 -13.74
C GLU A 29 18.82 0.99 -12.32
N ILE A 30 18.08 0.30 -11.44
CA ILE A 30 17.93 0.68 -10.03
C ILE A 30 19.29 0.57 -9.31
N GLY A 31 19.67 1.66 -8.65
CA GLY A 31 20.90 1.72 -7.86
C GLY A 31 20.92 0.69 -6.71
N GLN A 32 22.12 0.27 -6.29
CA GLN A 32 22.26 -0.70 -5.18
C GLN A 32 21.76 -0.14 -3.83
N GLN A 33 21.72 1.19 -3.69
CA GLN A 33 21.26 1.88 -2.49
C GLN A 33 19.96 2.62 -2.80
N VAL A 34 18.89 2.29 -2.08
CA VAL A 34 17.54 2.84 -2.26
C VAL A 34 16.97 3.30 -0.94
N LYS A 35 16.05 4.26 -0.96
CA LYS A 35 15.42 4.78 0.26
C LYS A 35 14.54 3.68 0.88
N ALA A 36 14.95 3.18 2.03
CA ALA A 36 14.27 2.09 2.73
C ALA A 36 13.32 2.58 3.82
N HIS A 37 13.62 3.74 4.42
CA HIS A 37 12.86 4.29 5.53
C HIS A 37 12.99 5.82 5.54
N SER A 38 11.92 6.53 5.93
CA SER A 38 11.98 7.94 6.28
C SER A 38 11.68 8.12 7.76
N ASN A 39 12.52 8.84 8.47
CA ASN A 39 12.18 9.27 9.82
C ASN A 39 11.22 10.48 9.78
N LEU A 40 10.60 10.79 10.92
CA LEU A 40 9.68 11.92 11.08
C LEU A 40 10.34 13.30 10.88
N THR A 41 11.68 13.36 10.88
CA THR A 41 12.47 14.59 10.73
C THR A 41 13.02 14.77 9.30
N GLY A 42 12.59 13.95 8.34
CA GLY A 42 12.93 14.09 6.92
C GLY A 42 14.25 13.44 6.48
N GLY A 43 14.93 12.74 7.39
CA GLY A 43 16.08 11.88 7.08
C GLY A 43 15.65 10.55 6.48
N PHE A 44 16.39 10.07 5.49
CA PHE A 44 16.17 8.77 4.85
C PHE A 44 17.27 7.79 5.22
N SER A 45 16.89 6.59 5.64
CA SER A 45 17.82 5.46 5.69
C SER A 45 17.89 4.82 4.32
N MET A 46 19.11 4.53 3.86
CA MET A 46 19.34 3.76 2.65
C MET A 46 19.35 2.28 2.98
N GLY A 47 18.76 1.47 2.12
CA GLY A 47 18.84 0.01 2.16
C GLY A 47 19.33 -0.54 0.83
N ASP A 48 19.68 -1.82 0.83
CA ASP A 48 20.00 -2.54 -0.39
C ASP A 48 18.77 -2.61 -1.31
N LYS A 49 18.98 -2.64 -2.63
CA LYS A 49 17.87 -2.72 -3.61
C LYS A 49 16.89 -3.87 -3.36
N SER A 50 17.31 -4.96 -2.71
CA SER A 50 16.42 -6.05 -2.28
C SER A 50 15.29 -5.60 -1.35
N ILE A 51 15.44 -4.49 -0.62
CA ILE A 51 14.38 -3.92 0.22
C ILE A 51 13.14 -3.53 -0.60
N LEU A 52 13.29 -3.17 -1.88
CA LEU A 52 12.16 -2.87 -2.77
C LEU A 52 11.25 -4.07 -2.95
N VAL A 53 11.83 -5.27 -3.05
CA VAL A 53 11.05 -6.51 -3.14
C VAL A 53 10.25 -6.71 -1.85
N ALA A 54 10.86 -6.45 -0.68
CA ALA A 54 10.15 -6.55 0.59
C ALA A 54 9.01 -5.51 0.72
N ILE A 55 9.25 -4.27 0.32
CA ILE A 55 8.24 -3.20 0.31
C ILE A 55 7.08 -3.56 -0.64
N PHE A 56 7.39 -4.02 -1.85
CA PHE A 56 6.39 -4.44 -2.82
C PHE A 56 5.59 -5.66 -2.34
N MET A 57 6.24 -6.64 -1.69
CA MET A 57 5.54 -7.76 -1.07
C MET A 57 4.63 -7.31 0.07
N MET A 58 5.05 -6.33 0.87
CA MET A 58 4.21 -5.73 1.90
C MET A 58 2.99 -5.02 1.28
N GLU A 59 3.15 -4.32 0.17
CA GLU A 59 2.05 -3.70 -0.59
C GLU A 59 1.01 -4.72 -1.03
N ILE A 60 1.46 -5.86 -1.58
CA ILE A 60 0.58 -6.97 -1.96
C ILE A 60 -0.18 -7.51 -0.74
N ILE A 61 0.53 -7.79 0.36
CA ILE A 61 -0.07 -8.34 1.59
C ILE A 61 -1.13 -7.38 2.15
N VAL A 62 -0.79 -6.09 2.27
CA VAL A 62 -1.69 -5.07 2.77
C VAL A 62 -2.92 -4.95 1.87
N ASN A 63 -2.75 -4.92 0.55
CA ASN A 63 -3.88 -4.85 -0.37
C ASN A 63 -4.76 -6.11 -0.34
N ILE A 64 -4.20 -7.30 -0.12
CA ILE A 64 -4.99 -8.53 0.11
C ILE A 64 -5.85 -8.41 1.37
N ILE A 65 -5.28 -7.92 2.48
CA ILE A 65 -5.99 -7.73 3.76
C ILE A 65 -7.21 -6.83 3.55
N PHE A 66 -7.04 -5.69 2.87
CA PHE A 66 -8.15 -4.77 2.58
C PHE A 66 -9.15 -5.32 1.55
N THR A 67 -8.67 -6.02 0.51
CA THR A 67 -9.52 -6.64 -0.52
C THR A 67 -10.46 -7.68 0.11
N LYS A 68 -9.95 -8.48 1.06
CA LYS A 68 -10.73 -9.48 1.80
C LYS A 68 -11.68 -8.86 2.84
N GLY A 69 -11.64 -7.55 3.04
CA GLY A 69 -12.51 -6.86 3.99
C GLY A 69 -12.17 -7.16 5.45
N TYR A 70 -10.89 -7.37 5.75
CA TYR A 70 -10.44 -7.54 7.13
C TYR A 70 -10.82 -6.30 7.96
N ASP A 71 -11.51 -6.52 9.08
CA ASP A 71 -11.90 -5.44 9.97
C ASP A 71 -10.76 -5.15 10.93
N LEU A 72 -10.11 -4.00 10.75
CA LEU A 72 -9.07 -3.53 11.65
C LEU A 72 -9.65 -3.29 13.05
N PRO A 73 -8.86 -3.37 14.14
CA PRO A 73 -9.35 -3.15 15.50
C PRO A 73 -10.16 -1.85 15.65
N ILE A 74 -9.72 -0.78 14.99
CA ILE A 74 -10.39 0.53 14.98
C ILE A 74 -11.75 0.45 14.28
N THR A 75 -11.84 -0.15 13.09
CA THR A 75 -13.11 -0.25 12.35
C THR A 75 -14.07 -1.22 13.00
N LYS A 76 -13.55 -2.28 13.64
CA LYS A 76 -14.32 -3.21 14.47
C LYS A 76 -14.97 -2.49 15.66
N GLN A 77 -14.22 -1.66 16.39
CA GLN A 77 -14.76 -0.85 17.50
C GLN A 77 -15.82 0.13 17.02
N LEU A 78 -15.59 0.83 15.91
CA LEU A 78 -16.56 1.76 15.33
C LEU A 78 -17.85 1.07 14.89
N ARG A 79 -17.74 -0.15 14.34
CA ARG A 79 -18.90 -0.96 13.95
C ARG A 79 -19.71 -1.42 15.17
N GLN A 80 -19.05 -1.73 16.28
CA GLN A 80 -19.71 -2.05 17.57
C GLN A 80 -20.48 -0.85 18.15
N ASN A 81 -20.03 0.37 17.89
CA ASN A 81 -20.70 1.61 18.32
C ASN A 81 -21.84 2.05 17.37
N ASN A 82 -22.39 1.14 16.55
CA ASN A 82 -23.46 1.40 15.58
C ASN A 82 -23.16 2.51 14.54
N ALA A 83 -21.88 2.74 14.22
CA ALA A 83 -21.53 3.65 13.13
C ALA A 83 -21.99 3.07 11.79
N SER A 84 -22.88 3.78 11.08
CA SER A 84 -23.57 3.26 9.90
C SER A 84 -22.64 2.99 8.70
N ILE A 85 -21.82 3.98 8.34
CA ILE A 85 -21.00 3.94 7.11
C ILE A 85 -19.52 4.29 7.38
N LEU A 86 -19.23 4.90 8.53
CA LEU A 86 -17.92 5.41 8.90
C LEU A 86 -16.81 4.33 8.89
N PRO A 87 -17.03 3.10 9.40
CA PRO A 87 -15.99 2.06 9.36
C PRO A 87 -15.60 1.69 7.93
N ASP A 88 -16.57 1.67 7.01
CA ASP A 88 -16.32 1.32 5.62
C ASP A 88 -15.53 2.41 4.87
N ILE A 89 -15.80 3.69 5.19
CA ILE A 89 -15.06 4.84 4.65
C ILE A 89 -13.62 4.84 5.18
N ILE A 90 -13.42 4.64 6.49
CA ILE A 90 -12.09 4.59 7.10
C ILE A 90 -11.27 3.45 6.51
N ASN A 91 -11.83 2.24 6.38
CA ASN A 91 -11.12 1.13 5.76
C ASN A 91 -10.69 1.44 4.32
N LEU A 92 -11.55 2.10 3.55
CA LEU A 92 -11.26 2.45 2.16
C LEU A 92 -10.20 3.55 2.08
N PHE A 93 -10.25 4.55 2.97
CA PHE A 93 -9.22 5.58 3.11
C PHE A 93 -7.86 4.97 3.49
N LEU A 94 -7.83 4.06 4.45
CA LEU A 94 -6.59 3.37 4.88
C LEU A 94 -6.00 2.51 3.76
N GLN A 95 -6.84 1.79 3.01
CA GLN A 95 -6.39 1.03 1.84
C GLN A 95 -5.70 1.92 0.80
N ILE A 96 -6.35 3.03 0.43
CA ILE A 96 -5.79 3.99 -0.54
C ILE A 96 -4.50 4.60 -0.01
N THR A 97 -4.47 5.00 1.25
CA THR A 97 -3.30 5.63 1.87
C THR A 97 -2.11 4.66 1.91
N ALA A 98 -2.34 3.43 2.35
CA ALA A 98 -1.29 2.42 2.42
C ALA A 98 -0.75 2.07 1.03
N LEU A 99 -1.63 1.94 0.03
CA LEU A 99 -1.24 1.74 -1.36
C LEU A 99 -0.35 2.89 -1.83
N LEU A 100 -0.81 4.14 -1.71
CA LEU A 100 -0.05 5.31 -2.18
C LEU A 100 1.31 5.45 -1.51
N VAL A 101 1.40 5.21 -0.19
CA VAL A 101 2.66 5.30 0.55
C VAL A 101 3.63 4.21 0.08
N LEU A 102 3.21 2.95 0.02
CA LEU A 102 4.08 1.84 -0.38
C LEU A 102 4.49 1.95 -1.85
N SER A 103 3.54 2.26 -2.73
CA SER A 103 3.80 2.56 -4.14
C SER A 103 4.84 3.68 -4.31
N ALA A 104 4.78 4.74 -3.50
CA ALA A 104 5.71 5.87 -3.60
C ALA A 104 7.16 5.47 -3.27
N PHE A 105 7.37 4.57 -2.30
CA PHE A 105 8.71 4.05 -2.01
C PHE A 105 9.28 3.26 -3.18
N VAL A 106 8.47 2.43 -3.84
CA VAL A 106 8.92 1.64 -5.00
C VAL A 106 9.20 2.56 -6.19
N LEU A 107 8.28 3.48 -6.49
CA LEU A 107 8.42 4.44 -7.58
C LEU A 107 9.59 5.41 -7.38
N ALA A 108 9.94 5.78 -6.15
CA ALA A 108 11.08 6.65 -5.88
C ALA A 108 12.44 6.02 -6.23
N ALA A 109 12.48 4.70 -6.44
CA ALA A 109 13.69 3.98 -6.82
C ALA A 109 13.77 3.62 -8.31
N ILE A 110 12.65 3.71 -9.03
CA ILE A 110 12.50 3.43 -10.48
C ILE A 110 12.71 4.73 -11.28
#